data_AF-X1TFF6-F1
#
_entry.id   AF-X1TFF6-F1
#
_cell.length_a   1.000
_cell.length_b   1.000
_cell.length_c   1.000
_cell.angle_alpha   90.00
_cell.angle_beta   90.00
_cell.angle_gamma   90.00
#
_symmetry.space_group_name_H-M   'P 1'
#
loop_
_entity.id
_entity.type
_entity.pdbx_description
1 polymer ?
#
loop_
_entity_poly.entity_id
_entity_poly.type
_entity_poly.pdbx_seq_one_letter_code
_entity_poly.pdbx_strand_id
1 'polypeptide(L)'
;LIIKFYSIWIIYIAMLLLIFLLMAHVYYLYFLIINPLILVNKLYLTIADNLWEYIKKTIFSKKEKSKGSEKEKDTLRTNIKLYGKIFYWFSKKADTIFDKKYILQIFIFLFLFSLFFTIIIFSFEYYALTKINSNHLSIFGDNRYFNCLFYSISNLSTINSGDIFPLSSLSKLIVIAQIFFGIFIFYIFIITFTTSSSAIFKTASSSKRKILDKLNGVKDFLNNQSTKELDISLEELYCSHLTKALF
;
A
#
# COMPACT_ATOMS: atom_id res chain seq x y z
N LEU A 1 -36.58 7.65 -28.54
CA LEU A 1 -36.64 6.33 -27.84
C LEU A 1 -35.28 5.61 -27.86
N ILE A 2 -34.63 5.53 -29.03
CA ILE A 2 -33.29 4.92 -29.21
C ILE A 2 -32.22 5.53 -28.30
N ILE A 3 -32.15 6.86 -28.17
CA ILE A 3 -31.16 7.54 -27.31
C ILE A 3 -31.34 7.18 -25.82
N LYS A 4 -32.59 7.08 -25.34
CA LYS A 4 -32.89 6.66 -23.96
C LYS A 4 -32.51 5.20 -23.72
N PHE A 5 -32.77 4.33 -24.70
CA PHE A 5 -32.40 2.92 -24.62
C PHE A 5 -30.88 2.73 -24.51
N TYR A 6 -30.11 3.42 -25.35
CA TYR A 6 -28.65 3.36 -25.30
C TYR A 6 -28.09 3.85 -23.95
N SER A 7 -28.67 4.92 -23.40
CA SER A 7 -28.30 5.43 -22.08
C SER A 7 -28.52 4.42 -20.96
N ILE A 8 -29.57 3.60 -21.01
CA ILE A 8 -29.86 2.59 -19.97
C ILE A 8 -28.81 1.46 -20.00
N TRP A 9 -28.44 0.98 -21.18
CA TRP A 9 -27.41 -0.06 -21.31
C TRP A 9 -26.04 0.40 -20.81
N ILE A 10 -25.66 1.65 -21.09
CA ILE A 10 -24.43 2.23 -20.56
C ILE A 10 -24.44 2.20 -19.02
N ILE A 11 -25.58 2.54 -18.39
CA ILE A 11 -25.69 2.51 -16.93
C ILE A 11 -25.50 1.08 -16.41
N TYR A 12 -26.14 0.08 -17.02
CA TYR A 12 -25.95 -1.33 -16.61
C TYR A 12 -24.51 -1.82 -16.76
N ILE A 13 -23.82 -1.45 -17.85
CA ILE A 13 -22.42 -1.78 -18.06
C ILE A 13 -21.54 -1.13 -16.99
N ALA A 14 -21.81 0.14 -16.65
CA ALA A 14 -21.09 0.85 -15.60
C ALA A 14 -21.30 0.18 -14.22
N MET A 15 -22.53 -0.21 -13.90
CA MET A 15 -22.86 -0.96 -12.68
C MET A 15 -22.09 -2.28 -12.59
N LEU A 16 -22.10 -3.07 -13.67
CA LEU A 16 -21.35 -4.33 -13.74
C LEU A 16 -19.84 -4.11 -13.53
N LEU A 17 -19.28 -3.06 -14.15
CA LEU A 17 -17.87 -2.71 -14.04
C LEU A 17 -17.49 -2.31 -12.61
N LEU A 18 -18.36 -1.56 -11.91
CA LEU A 18 -18.15 -1.19 -10.52
C LEU A 18 -18.17 -2.42 -9.60
N ILE A 19 -19.10 -3.36 -9.80
CA ILE A 19 -19.12 -4.63 -9.07
C ILE A 19 -17.85 -5.44 -9.33
N PHE A 20 -17.40 -5.52 -10.59
CA PHE A 20 -16.15 -6.19 -10.93
C PHE A 20 -14.94 -5.53 -10.25
N LEU A 21 -14.90 -4.20 -10.21
CA LEU A 21 -13.85 -3.44 -9.53
C LEU A 21 -13.86 -3.72 -8.01
N LEU A 22 -15.04 -3.82 -7.39
CA LEU A 22 -15.17 -4.20 -5.98
C LEU A 22 -14.66 -5.62 -5.74
N MET A 23 -15.00 -6.58 -6.61
CA MET A 23 -14.48 -7.95 -6.53
C MET A 23 -12.95 -7.99 -6.63
N ALA A 24 -12.37 -7.25 -7.58
CA ALA A 24 -10.93 -7.15 -7.74
C ALA A 24 -10.26 -6.53 -6.50
N HIS A 25 -10.85 -5.49 -5.92
CA HIS A 25 -10.39 -4.85 -4.69
C HIS A 25 -10.43 -5.82 -3.50
N VAL A 26 -11.52 -6.55 -3.32
CA VAL A 26 -11.67 -7.55 -2.24
C VAL A 26 -10.69 -8.70 -2.41
N TYR A 27 -10.48 -9.18 -3.64
CA TYR A 27 -9.46 -10.19 -3.94
C TYR A 27 -8.05 -9.68 -3.62
N TYR A 28 -7.75 -8.43 -3.98
CA TYR A 28 -6.48 -7.79 -3.65
C TYR A 28 -6.29 -7.65 -2.12
N LEU A 29 -7.33 -7.26 -1.39
CA LEU A 29 -7.31 -7.20 0.07
C LEU A 29 -7.00 -8.58 0.67
N TYR A 30 -7.65 -9.63 0.18
CA TYR A 30 -7.39 -11.01 0.60
C TYR A 30 -5.94 -11.43 0.32
N PHE A 31 -5.40 -11.10 -0.85
CA PHE A 31 -4.00 -11.35 -1.20
C PHE A 31 -3.03 -10.62 -0.25
N LEU A 32 -3.31 -9.35 0.05
CA LEU A 32 -2.53 -8.57 1.02
C LEU A 32 -2.59 -9.18 2.42
N ILE A 33 -3.63 -9.90 2.78
CA ILE A 33 -3.74 -10.50 4.11
C ILE A 33 -2.92 -11.77 4.24
N ILE A 34 -2.93 -12.60 3.20
CA ILE A 34 -2.07 -13.79 3.15
C ILE A 34 -0.61 -13.36 3.20
N ASN A 35 -0.26 -12.23 2.57
CA ASN A 35 1.11 -11.79 2.52
C ASN A 35 1.25 -10.24 2.56
N PRO A 36 1.05 -9.62 3.73
CA PRO A 36 1.00 -8.15 3.86
C PRO A 36 2.33 -7.47 3.51
N LEU A 37 3.40 -8.27 3.52
CA LEU A 37 4.75 -7.80 3.29
C LEU A 37 5.28 -8.23 1.92
N ILE A 38 4.53 -8.93 1.07
CA ILE A 38 5.08 -9.36 -0.23
C ILE A 38 5.47 -8.18 -1.10
N LEU A 39 4.61 -7.17 -1.18
CA LEU A 39 4.85 -5.97 -1.96
C LEU A 39 6.01 -5.17 -1.38
N VAL A 40 5.99 -4.94 -0.07
CA VAL A 40 7.06 -4.22 0.64
C VAL A 40 8.39 -4.96 0.47
N ASN A 41 8.44 -6.25 0.74
CA ASN A 41 9.64 -7.06 0.65
C ASN A 41 10.18 -7.10 -0.79
N LYS A 42 9.33 -7.34 -1.79
CA LYS A 42 9.74 -7.33 -3.19
C LYS A 42 10.29 -5.97 -3.61
N LEU A 43 9.62 -4.89 -3.20
CA LEU A 43 10.07 -3.52 -3.48
C LEU A 43 11.41 -3.21 -2.81
N TYR A 44 11.56 -3.52 -1.52
CA TYR A 44 12.81 -3.31 -0.78
C TYR A 44 13.97 -4.14 -1.33
N LEU A 45 13.74 -5.42 -1.65
CA LEU A 45 14.77 -6.27 -2.25
C LEU A 45 15.17 -5.75 -3.63
N THR A 46 14.20 -5.38 -4.48
CA THR A 46 14.47 -4.83 -5.82
C THR A 46 15.26 -3.51 -5.73
N ILE A 47 14.88 -2.61 -4.81
CA ILE A 47 15.60 -1.36 -4.59
C ILE A 47 17.01 -1.65 -4.07
N ALA A 48 17.16 -2.56 -3.10
CA ALA A 48 18.46 -2.92 -2.56
C ALA A 48 19.38 -3.53 -3.64
N ASP A 49 18.86 -4.42 -4.50
CA ASP A 49 19.59 -5.02 -5.62
C ASP A 49 20.03 -3.97 -6.64
N ASN A 50 19.10 -3.13 -7.10
CA ASN A 50 19.39 -2.11 -8.10
C ASN A 50 20.39 -1.06 -7.57
N LEU A 51 20.23 -0.63 -6.31
CA LEU A 51 21.17 0.28 -5.66
C LEU A 51 22.55 -0.36 -5.50
N TRP A 52 22.58 -1.64 -5.12
CA TRP A 52 23.84 -2.37 -4.95
C TRP A 52 24.61 -2.50 -6.26
N GLU A 53 23.96 -2.94 -7.33
CA GLU A 53 24.57 -3.03 -8.67
C GLU A 53 25.06 -1.66 -9.15
N TYR A 54 24.27 -0.61 -8.93
CA TYR A 54 24.65 0.76 -9.27
C TYR A 54 25.90 1.23 -8.50
N ILE A 55 25.95 0.99 -7.19
CA ILE A 55 27.09 1.35 -6.33
C ILE A 55 28.33 0.58 -6.78
N LYS A 56 28.19 -0.73 -6.98
CA LYS A 56 29.28 -1.61 -7.42
C LYS A 56 29.86 -1.08 -8.73
N LYS A 57 29.04 -0.85 -9.75
CA LYS A 57 29.47 -0.30 -11.03
C LYS A 57 30.18 1.05 -10.88
N THR A 58 29.63 1.94 -10.06
CA THR A 58 30.17 3.30 -9.87
C THR A 58 31.51 3.31 -9.13
N ILE A 59 31.68 2.46 -8.11
CA ILE A 59 32.92 2.38 -7.32
C ILE A 59 34.00 1.62 -8.10
N PHE A 60 33.69 0.47 -8.69
CA PHE A 60 34.68 -0.34 -9.42
C PHE A 60 35.18 0.35 -10.70
N SER A 61 34.31 1.03 -11.46
CA SER A 61 34.73 1.77 -12.67
C SER A 61 35.65 2.95 -12.37
N LYS A 62 35.55 3.55 -11.18
CA LYS A 62 36.44 4.63 -10.75
C LYS A 62 37.76 4.10 -10.19
N LYS A 63 37.76 2.92 -9.57
CA LYS A 63 38.97 2.30 -9.00
C LYS A 63 40.06 2.05 -10.05
N GLU A 64 39.70 1.70 -11.28
CA GLU A 64 40.68 1.56 -12.37
C GLU A 64 41.33 2.90 -12.78
N LYS A 65 40.65 4.02 -12.56
CA LYS A 65 41.12 5.36 -12.93
C LYS A 65 41.86 6.06 -11.80
N SER A 66 41.55 5.74 -10.53
CA SER A 66 41.94 6.52 -9.36
C SER A 66 43.35 6.29 -8.81
N LYS A 67 44.25 5.62 -9.54
CA LYS A 67 45.65 5.48 -9.13
C LYS A 67 46.41 6.81 -9.37
N GLY A 68 46.09 7.85 -8.61
CA GLY A 68 47.03 8.98 -8.45
C GLY A 68 46.47 10.37 -8.13
N SER A 69 45.19 10.68 -8.36
CA SER A 69 44.69 12.06 -8.17
C SER A 69 43.89 12.28 -6.88
N GLU A 70 44.23 13.33 -6.13
CA GLU A 70 43.54 13.71 -4.89
C GLU A 70 42.04 14.02 -5.12
N LYS A 71 41.71 14.60 -6.28
CA LYS A 71 40.33 14.88 -6.70
C LYS A 71 39.46 13.62 -6.80
N GLU A 72 40.04 12.49 -7.21
CA GLU A 72 39.30 11.23 -7.31
C GLU A 72 39.01 10.64 -5.93
N LYS A 73 39.95 10.76 -4.98
CA LYS A 73 39.73 10.35 -3.58
C LYS A 73 38.59 11.15 -2.94
N ASP A 74 38.53 12.46 -3.14
CA ASP A 74 37.42 13.30 -2.63
C ASP A 74 36.08 12.92 -3.25
N THR A 75 36.06 12.61 -4.55
CA THR A 75 34.84 12.16 -5.23
C THR A 75 34.39 10.80 -4.70
N LEU A 76 35.33 9.87 -4.47
CA LEU A 76 35.05 8.56 -3.89
C LEU A 76 34.50 8.70 -2.47
N ARG A 77 35.13 9.53 -1.63
CA ARG A 77 34.68 9.85 -0.27
C ARG A 77 33.26 10.39 -0.25
N THR A 78 32.94 11.33 -1.14
CA THR A 78 31.60 11.91 -1.26
C THR A 78 30.56 10.86 -1.65
N ASN A 79 30.88 9.99 -2.60
CA ASN A 79 30.01 8.91 -3.04
C ASN A 79 29.78 7.87 -1.93
N ILE A 80 30.85 7.37 -1.30
CA ILE A 80 30.76 6.40 -0.19
C ILE A 80 29.89 6.97 0.93
N LYS A 81 30.07 8.25 1.28
CA LYS A 81 29.28 8.94 2.30
C LYS A 81 27.80 9.04 1.92
N LEU A 82 27.50 9.45 0.69
CA LEU A 82 26.13 9.56 0.18
C LEU A 82 25.43 8.21 0.23
N TYR A 83 26.06 7.17 -0.30
CA TYR A 83 25.50 5.81 -0.30
C TYR A 83 25.33 5.27 1.11
N GLY A 84 26.32 5.47 1.98
CA GLY A 84 26.23 5.08 3.38
C GLY A 84 25.02 5.68 4.10
N LYS A 85 24.76 6.99 3.90
CA LYS A 85 23.56 7.67 4.42
C LYS A 85 22.26 7.09 3.86
N ILE A 86 22.21 6.83 2.56
CA ILE A 86 21.03 6.25 1.90
C ILE A 86 20.73 4.87 2.50
N PHE A 87 21.73 3.99 2.64
CA PHE A 87 21.57 2.65 3.20
C PHE A 87 21.18 2.66 4.67
N TYR A 88 21.77 3.54 5.47
CA TYR A 88 21.37 3.73 6.87
C TYR A 88 19.92 4.20 7.00
N TRP A 89 19.48 5.11 6.12
CA TRP A 89 18.08 5.54 6.09
C TRP A 89 17.14 4.38 5.70
N PHE A 90 17.51 3.59 4.69
CA PHE A 90 16.75 2.41 4.28
C PHE A 90 16.67 1.34 5.38
N SER A 91 17.76 1.04 6.09
CA SER A 91 17.76 0.05 7.17
C SER A 91 16.86 0.48 8.32
N LYS A 92 16.98 1.76 8.75
CA LYS A 92 16.12 2.34 9.79
C LYS A 92 14.63 2.34 9.39
N LYS A 93 14.33 2.62 8.12
CA LYS A 93 12.96 2.55 7.59
C LYS A 93 12.44 1.12 7.53
N ALA A 94 13.26 0.15 7.09
CA ALA A 94 12.89 -1.26 7.14
C ALA A 94 12.56 -1.69 8.57
N ASP A 95 13.39 -1.34 9.56
CA ASP A 95 13.10 -1.62 10.97
C ASP A 95 11.72 -1.13 11.43
N THR A 96 11.33 0.06 10.99
CA THR A 96 10.04 0.68 11.32
C THR A 96 8.88 -0.01 10.60
N ILE A 97 9.03 -0.33 9.32
CA ILE A 97 7.95 -0.90 8.50
C ILE A 97 7.63 -2.34 8.91
N PHE A 98 8.65 -3.10 9.31
CA PHE A 98 8.48 -4.46 9.80
C PHE A 98 8.12 -4.53 11.29
N ASP A 99 7.86 -3.39 11.95
CA ASP A 99 7.31 -3.36 13.30
C ASP A 99 5.87 -3.89 13.29
N LYS A 100 5.56 -4.74 14.29
CA LYS A 100 4.23 -5.30 14.50
C LYS A 100 3.14 -4.22 14.57
N LYS A 101 3.43 -3.11 15.25
CA LYS A 101 2.49 -2.00 15.41
C LYS A 101 2.16 -1.35 14.07
N TYR A 102 3.16 -1.16 13.22
CA TYR A 102 2.99 -0.53 11.92
C TYR A 102 2.22 -1.42 10.94
N ILE A 103 2.52 -2.72 10.93
CA ILE A 103 1.77 -3.71 10.13
C ILE A 103 0.29 -3.70 10.52
N LEU A 104 -0.02 -3.67 11.82
CA LEU A 104 -1.39 -3.61 12.31
C LEU A 104 -2.09 -2.29 11.91
N GLN A 105 -1.39 -1.16 11.99
CA GLN A 105 -1.92 0.14 11.56
C GLN A 105 -2.26 0.17 10.07
N ILE A 106 -1.36 -0.32 9.21
CA ILE A 106 -1.63 -0.46 7.77
C ILE A 106 -2.87 -1.32 7.55
N PHE A 107 -2.99 -2.42 8.29
CA PHE A 107 -4.12 -3.31 8.15
C PHE A 107 -5.46 -2.66 8.50
N ILE A 108 -5.52 -1.96 9.64
CA ILE A 108 -6.71 -1.20 10.06
C ILE A 108 -7.06 -0.14 9.02
N PHE A 109 -6.07 0.57 8.51
CA PHE A 109 -6.27 1.58 7.46
C PHE A 109 -6.86 0.97 6.18
N LEU A 110 -6.31 -0.15 5.70
CA LEU A 110 -6.80 -0.86 4.51
C LEU A 110 -8.23 -1.38 4.70
N PHE A 111 -8.55 -1.87 5.89
CA PHE A 111 -9.91 -2.30 6.23
C PHE A 111 -10.90 -1.14 6.16
N LEU A 112 -10.61 -0.02 6.82
CA LEU A 112 -11.47 1.17 6.78
C LEU A 112 -11.63 1.69 5.35
N PHE A 113 -10.53 1.75 4.60
CA PHE A 113 -10.54 2.12 3.19
C PHE A 113 -11.46 1.20 2.37
N SER A 114 -11.41 -0.11 2.62
CA SER A 114 -12.29 -1.08 1.95
C SER A 114 -13.77 -0.89 2.29
N LEU A 115 -14.10 -0.53 3.53
CA LEU A 115 -15.48 -0.21 3.91
C LEU A 115 -15.96 1.04 3.17
N PHE A 116 -15.18 2.12 3.17
CA PHE A 116 -15.52 3.35 2.43
C PHE A 116 -15.67 3.10 0.94
N PHE A 117 -14.76 2.33 0.34
CA PHE A 117 -14.82 1.98 -1.07
C PHE A 117 -16.10 1.21 -1.41
N THR A 118 -16.48 0.25 -0.56
CA THR A 118 -17.74 -0.52 -0.71
C THR A 118 -18.95 0.40 -0.59
N ILE A 119 -18.97 1.30 0.39
CA ILE A 119 -20.06 2.28 0.57
C ILE A 119 -20.25 3.12 -0.68
N ILE A 120 -19.15 3.65 -1.23
CA ILE A 120 -19.15 4.52 -2.41
C ILE A 120 -19.62 3.75 -3.65
N ILE A 121 -19.14 2.53 -3.87
CA ILE A 121 -19.59 1.72 -5.02
C ILE A 121 -21.09 1.47 -4.93
N PHE A 122 -21.59 0.99 -3.79
CA PHE A 122 -23.03 0.72 -3.66
C PHE A 122 -23.88 2.00 -3.67
N SER A 123 -23.36 3.15 -3.24
CA SER A 123 -24.10 4.41 -3.40
C SER A 123 -24.28 4.80 -4.87
N PHE A 124 -23.27 4.54 -5.71
CA PHE A 124 -23.41 4.68 -7.16
C PHE A 124 -24.36 3.65 -7.77
N GLU A 125 -24.34 2.39 -7.32
CA GLU A 125 -25.31 1.36 -7.76
C GLU A 125 -26.75 1.78 -7.47
N TYR A 126 -27.05 2.24 -6.24
CA TYR A 126 -28.38 2.72 -5.88
C TYR A 126 -28.77 3.95 -6.68
N TYR A 127 -27.85 4.90 -6.87
CA TYR A 127 -28.12 6.07 -7.67
C TYR A 127 -28.42 5.70 -9.14
N ALA A 128 -27.66 4.78 -9.71
CA ALA A 128 -27.86 4.26 -11.06
C ALA A 128 -29.25 3.62 -11.22
N LEU A 129 -29.70 2.81 -10.25
CA LEU A 129 -31.06 2.27 -10.24
C LEU A 129 -32.13 3.36 -10.29
N THR A 130 -31.98 4.41 -9.48
CA THR A 130 -32.96 5.52 -9.45
C THR A 130 -33.01 6.30 -10.77
N LYS A 131 -31.91 6.29 -11.54
CA LYS A 131 -31.82 6.92 -12.86
C LYS A 131 -32.42 6.05 -13.97
N ILE A 132 -32.30 4.73 -13.87
CA ILE A 132 -32.94 3.79 -14.79
C ILE A 132 -34.46 3.87 -14.62
N ASN A 133 -34.94 3.71 -13.38
CA ASN A 133 -36.35 3.82 -13.05
C ASN A 133 -36.51 4.18 -11.57
N SER A 134 -37.22 5.29 -11.29
CA SER A 134 -37.48 5.74 -9.92
C SER A 134 -38.25 4.72 -9.08
N ASN A 135 -38.95 3.77 -9.71
CA ASN A 135 -39.70 2.73 -9.00
C ASN A 135 -38.81 1.58 -8.49
N HIS A 136 -37.49 1.62 -8.71
CA HIS A 136 -36.58 0.64 -8.11
C HIS A 136 -36.39 0.86 -6.60
N LEU A 137 -36.39 2.12 -6.14
CA LEU A 137 -36.15 2.51 -4.76
C LEU A 137 -37.14 3.58 -4.33
N SER A 138 -37.79 3.39 -3.19
CA SER A 138 -38.52 4.47 -2.53
C SER A 138 -37.49 5.41 -1.90
N ILE A 139 -37.34 6.64 -2.41
CA ILE A 139 -36.45 7.66 -1.84
C ILE A 139 -37.26 8.93 -1.63
N PHE A 140 -37.28 9.42 -0.39
CA PHE A 140 -37.87 10.72 -0.04
C PHE A 140 -36.83 11.84 -0.14
N GLY A 141 -37.24 12.99 -0.70
CA GLY A 141 -36.43 14.21 -0.77
C GLY A 141 -35.70 14.46 -2.09
N ASP A 142 -35.20 15.69 -2.25
CA ASP A 142 -34.65 16.21 -3.50
C ASP A 142 -33.22 15.74 -3.78
N ASN A 143 -32.44 15.46 -2.72
CA ASN A 143 -31.02 15.12 -2.85
C ASN A 143 -30.78 13.60 -3.02
N ARG A 144 -31.16 13.09 -4.18
CA ARG A 144 -31.20 11.64 -4.47
C ARG A 144 -29.88 10.91 -4.26
N TYR A 145 -28.73 11.53 -4.58
CA TYR A 145 -27.43 10.87 -4.42
C TYR A 145 -27.03 10.73 -2.94
N PHE A 146 -27.15 11.79 -2.16
CA PHE A 146 -26.80 11.74 -0.73
C PHE A 146 -27.70 10.76 0.04
N ASN A 147 -28.97 10.65 -0.35
CA ASN A 147 -29.87 9.63 0.19
C ASN A 147 -29.40 8.21 -0.17
N CYS A 148 -28.92 7.98 -1.40
CA CYS A 148 -28.32 6.69 -1.78
C CYS A 148 -27.03 6.39 -1.01
N LEU A 149 -26.21 7.40 -0.75
CA LEU A 149 -25.01 7.26 0.08
C LEU A 149 -25.36 6.92 1.53
N PHE A 150 -26.31 7.65 2.12
CA PHE A 150 -26.84 7.35 3.45
C PHE A 150 -27.41 5.93 3.51
N TYR A 151 -28.19 5.53 2.51
CA TYR A 151 -28.73 4.17 2.42
C TYR A 151 -27.64 3.10 2.38
N SER A 152 -26.58 3.34 1.60
CA SER A 152 -25.41 2.47 1.56
C SER A 152 -24.70 2.36 2.92
N ILE A 153 -24.54 3.47 3.64
CA ILE A 153 -23.99 3.50 5.00
C ILE A 153 -24.91 2.73 5.96
N SER A 154 -26.22 2.95 5.91
CA SER A 154 -27.23 2.28 6.74
C SER A 154 -27.19 0.76 6.56
N ASN A 155 -27.18 0.28 5.32
CA ASN A 155 -27.11 -1.15 5.01
C ASN A 155 -25.82 -1.79 5.54
N LEU A 156 -24.68 -1.12 5.38
CA LEU A 156 -23.39 -1.65 5.85
C LEU A 156 -23.25 -1.59 7.39
N SER A 157 -23.84 -0.57 8.01
CA SER A 157 -23.82 -0.37 9.47
C SER A 157 -24.94 -1.12 10.19
N THR A 158 -25.80 -1.84 9.47
CA THR A 158 -27.00 -2.53 10.00
C THR A 158 -28.02 -1.58 10.66
N ILE A 159 -27.90 -0.28 10.43
CA ILE A 159 -28.87 0.73 10.88
C ILE A 159 -30.04 0.72 9.91
N ASN A 160 -31.26 0.55 10.41
CA ASN A 160 -32.44 0.67 9.57
C ASN A 160 -32.63 2.13 9.12
N SER A 161 -32.60 2.38 7.81
CA SER A 161 -32.80 3.71 7.24
C SER A 161 -34.24 4.21 7.34
N GLY A 162 -35.23 3.33 7.57
CA GLY A 162 -36.65 3.65 7.76
C GLY A 162 -37.37 4.14 6.50
N ASP A 163 -36.75 5.07 5.77
CA ASP A 163 -37.36 5.86 4.70
C ASP A 163 -36.96 5.38 3.29
N ILE A 164 -35.96 4.51 3.18
CA ILE A 164 -35.45 4.00 1.91
C ILE A 164 -35.51 2.49 1.90
N PHE A 165 -36.18 1.92 0.89
CA PHE A 165 -36.32 0.47 0.73
C PHE A 165 -36.41 0.04 -0.74
N PRO A 166 -35.89 -1.17 -1.07
CA PRO A 166 -35.87 -1.69 -2.42
C PRO A 166 -37.24 -2.24 -2.84
N LEU A 167 -37.80 -1.70 -3.91
CA LEU A 167 -39.12 -2.10 -4.41
C LEU A 167 -39.01 -3.24 -5.44
N SER A 168 -37.98 -3.19 -6.28
CA SER A 168 -37.78 -4.17 -7.36
C SER A 168 -36.92 -5.37 -6.94
N SER A 169 -37.00 -6.47 -7.71
CA SER A 169 -36.13 -7.63 -7.50
C SER A 169 -34.66 -7.28 -7.70
N LEU A 170 -34.32 -6.45 -8.69
CA LEU A 170 -32.95 -6.04 -8.95
C LEU A 170 -32.36 -5.21 -7.80
N SER A 171 -33.11 -4.23 -7.27
CA SER A 171 -32.68 -3.45 -6.11
C SER A 171 -32.50 -4.34 -4.87
N LYS A 172 -33.36 -5.34 -4.66
CA LYS A 172 -33.21 -6.31 -3.56
C LYS A 172 -31.94 -7.13 -3.72
N LEU A 173 -31.62 -7.59 -4.92
CA LEU A 173 -30.37 -8.32 -5.21
C LEU A 173 -29.13 -7.46 -4.93
N ILE A 174 -29.14 -6.18 -5.30
CA ILE A 174 -28.02 -5.27 -5.03
C ILE A 174 -27.84 -5.04 -3.52
N VAL A 175 -28.93 -4.86 -2.77
CA VAL A 175 -28.88 -4.75 -1.30
C VAL A 175 -28.31 -6.02 -0.67
N ILE A 176 -28.78 -7.19 -1.10
CA ILE A 176 -28.28 -8.50 -0.65
C ILE A 176 -26.77 -8.61 -0.96
N ALA A 177 -26.36 -8.26 -2.18
CA ALA A 177 -24.95 -8.26 -2.56
C ALA A 177 -24.11 -7.36 -1.64
N GLN A 178 -24.57 -6.14 -1.33
CA GLN A 178 -23.87 -5.25 -0.41
C GLN A 178 -23.66 -5.88 0.97
N ILE A 179 -24.71 -6.51 1.51
CA ILE A 179 -24.62 -7.19 2.81
C ILE A 179 -23.59 -8.32 2.76
N PHE A 180 -23.60 -9.14 1.70
CA PHE A 180 -22.60 -10.19 1.51
C PHE A 180 -21.18 -9.65 1.43
N PHE A 181 -20.94 -8.56 0.69
CA PHE A 181 -19.62 -7.91 0.62
C PHE A 181 -19.20 -7.37 1.99
N GLY A 182 -20.11 -6.74 2.73
CA GLY A 182 -19.86 -6.27 4.08
C GLY A 182 -19.41 -7.41 5.00
N ILE A 183 -20.18 -8.49 5.06
CA ILE A 183 -19.85 -9.70 5.84
C ILE A 183 -18.49 -10.26 5.42
N PHE A 184 -18.22 -10.34 4.12
CA PHE A 184 -16.97 -10.89 3.62
C PHE A 184 -15.76 -10.03 4.00
N ILE A 185 -15.86 -8.71 3.90
CA ILE A 185 -14.80 -7.77 4.35
C ILE A 185 -14.58 -7.88 5.86
N PHE A 186 -15.63 -7.99 6.66
CA PHE A 186 -15.53 -8.22 8.11
C PHE A 186 -14.90 -9.58 8.45
N TYR A 187 -15.27 -10.64 7.74
CA TYR A 187 -14.67 -11.97 7.92
C TYR A 187 -13.17 -11.96 7.64
N ILE A 188 -12.78 -11.34 6.52
CA ILE A 188 -11.40 -11.09 6.15
C ILE A 188 -10.65 -10.33 7.26
N PHE A 189 -11.29 -9.32 7.86
CA PHE A 189 -10.73 -8.56 8.98
C PHE A 189 -10.48 -9.42 10.22
N ILE A 190 -11.46 -10.23 10.62
CA ILE A 190 -11.36 -11.12 11.78
C ILE A 190 -10.26 -12.17 11.58
N ILE A 191 -10.21 -12.80 10.40
CA ILE A 191 -9.15 -13.77 10.08
C ILE A 191 -7.78 -13.13 10.18
N THR A 192 -7.64 -11.92 9.66
CA THR A 192 -6.35 -11.25 9.72
C THR A 192 -5.95 -10.97 11.15
N PHE A 193 -6.85 -10.49 11.99
CA PHE A 193 -6.52 -10.19 13.38
C PHE A 193 -6.11 -11.44 14.16
N THR A 194 -6.83 -12.55 13.96
CA THR A 194 -6.55 -13.85 14.59
C THR A 194 -5.24 -14.47 14.10
N THR A 195 -5.00 -14.49 12.79
CA THR A 195 -3.80 -15.09 12.16
C THR A 195 -2.55 -14.21 12.26
N SER A 196 -2.71 -12.87 12.35
CA SER A 196 -1.59 -11.92 12.45
C SER A 196 -0.75 -12.13 13.70
N SER A 197 -1.30 -12.74 14.75
CA SER A 197 -0.64 -12.86 16.05
C SER A 197 0.65 -13.70 16.04
N SER A 198 0.85 -14.64 15.10
CA SER A 198 2.07 -15.48 15.11
C SER A 198 2.69 -15.77 13.75
N ALA A 199 1.92 -16.17 12.74
CA ALA A 199 2.46 -16.60 11.45
C ALA A 199 2.98 -15.42 10.62
N ILE A 200 2.22 -14.33 10.57
CA ILE A 200 2.59 -13.11 9.85
C ILE A 200 3.82 -12.48 10.51
N PHE A 201 3.89 -12.42 11.84
CA PHE A 201 5.08 -11.87 12.52
C PHE A 201 6.33 -12.70 12.34
N LYS A 202 6.24 -14.04 12.26
CA LYS A 202 7.38 -14.90 11.91
C LYS A 202 7.86 -14.64 10.48
N THR A 203 6.93 -14.47 9.54
CA THR A 203 7.27 -14.17 8.14
C THR A 203 7.86 -12.76 7.99
N ALA A 204 7.33 -11.80 8.75
CA ALA A 204 7.82 -10.43 8.84
C ALA A 204 9.24 -10.38 9.39
N SER A 205 9.52 -11.07 10.50
CA SER A 205 10.84 -11.10 11.11
C SER A 205 11.87 -11.79 10.22
N SER A 206 11.50 -12.88 9.54
CA SER A 206 12.36 -13.54 8.56
C SER A 206 12.69 -12.63 7.37
N SER A 207 11.68 -11.95 6.82
CA SER A 207 11.87 -11.02 5.69
C SER A 207 12.71 -9.80 6.09
N LYS A 208 12.43 -9.24 7.27
CA LYS A 208 13.21 -8.18 7.89
C LYS A 208 14.68 -8.59 8.02
N ARG A 209 14.95 -9.78 8.56
CA ARG A 209 16.32 -10.29 8.71
C ARG A 209 17.02 -10.39 7.36
N LYS A 210 16.38 -10.97 6.33
CA LYS A 210 16.96 -11.06 4.97
C LYS A 210 17.32 -9.68 4.40
N ILE A 211 16.45 -8.68 4.59
CA ILE A 211 16.71 -7.32 4.13
C ILE A 211 17.86 -6.70 4.92
N LEU A 212 17.86 -6.80 6.24
CA LEU A 212 18.92 -6.25 7.09
C LEU A 212 20.27 -6.91 6.83
N ASP A 213 20.32 -8.23 6.67
CA ASP A 213 21.55 -8.97 6.33
C ASP A 213 22.14 -8.46 5.01
N LYS A 214 21.29 -8.22 4.00
CA LYS A 214 21.71 -7.67 2.71
C LYS A 214 22.21 -6.23 2.83
N LEU A 215 21.49 -5.37 3.56
CA LEU A 215 21.89 -3.98 3.79
C LEU A 215 23.19 -3.89 4.60
N ASN A 216 23.39 -4.78 5.57
CA ASN A 216 24.63 -4.89 6.35
C ASN A 216 25.79 -5.32 5.47
N GLY A 217 25.60 -6.29 4.56
CA GLY A 217 26.63 -6.66 3.58
C GLY A 217 27.08 -5.47 2.71
N VAL A 218 26.15 -4.58 2.34
CA VAL A 218 26.51 -3.33 1.63
C VAL A 218 27.25 -2.35 2.55
N LYS A 219 26.83 -2.20 3.81
CA LYS A 219 27.53 -1.37 4.82
C LYS A 219 28.98 -1.84 4.99
N ASP A 220 29.18 -3.15 5.14
CA ASP A 220 30.49 -3.76 5.34
C ASP A 220 31.39 -3.57 4.11
N PHE A 221 30.83 -3.70 2.91
CA PHE A 221 31.55 -3.39 1.68
C PHE A 221 31.99 -1.92 1.62
N LEU A 222 31.08 -0.98 1.89
CA LEU A 222 31.39 0.45 1.88
C LEU A 222 32.44 0.80 2.93
N ASN A 223 32.37 0.18 4.12
CA ASN A 223 33.37 0.36 5.17
C ASN A 223 34.73 -0.18 4.75
N ASN A 224 34.79 -1.39 4.19
CA ASN A 224 36.03 -1.97 3.68
C ASN A 224 36.67 -1.12 2.57
N GLN A 225 35.87 -0.56 1.66
CA GLN A 225 36.38 0.38 0.63
C GLN A 225 36.87 1.68 1.26
N SER A 226 36.14 2.23 2.24
CA SER A 226 36.55 3.45 2.95
C SER A 226 37.89 3.26 3.67
N THR A 227 38.04 2.19 4.45
CA THR A 227 39.28 1.92 5.19
C THR A 227 40.44 1.63 4.25
N LYS A 228 40.24 0.86 3.17
CA LYS A 228 41.32 0.53 2.24
C LYS A 228 41.81 1.70 1.40
N GLU A 229 40.89 2.54 0.92
CA GLU A 229 41.22 3.58 -0.06
C GLU A 229 41.41 4.97 0.58
N LEU A 230 40.77 5.22 1.74
CA LEU A 230 40.75 6.53 2.40
C LEU A 230 41.34 6.51 3.82
N ASP A 231 41.68 5.34 4.36
CA ASP A 231 42.19 5.14 5.73
C ASP A 231 41.29 5.71 6.83
N ILE A 232 39.97 5.73 6.57
CA ILE A 232 38.96 6.30 7.47
C ILE A 232 37.78 5.33 7.55
N SER A 233 37.23 5.15 8.76
CA SER A 233 36.04 4.30 8.93
C SER A 233 34.78 4.96 8.36
N LEU A 234 33.81 4.16 7.92
CA LEU A 234 32.55 4.67 7.41
C LEU A 234 31.79 5.50 8.47
N GLU A 235 31.97 5.16 9.75
CA GLU A 235 31.35 5.85 10.88
C GLU A 235 31.98 7.23 11.13
N GLU A 236 33.31 7.36 11.01
CA GLU A 236 34.00 8.66 11.03
C GLU A 236 33.58 9.56 9.86
N LEU A 237 33.34 8.98 8.67
CA LEU A 237 32.81 9.74 7.52
C LEU A 237 31.41 10.32 7.78
N TYR A 238 30.60 9.68 8.64
CA TYR A 238 29.32 10.21 9.09
C TYR A 238 29.50 11.32 10.13
N CYS A 239 30.36 11.10 11.13
CA CYS A 239 30.53 11.99 12.28
C CYS A 239 31.29 13.28 11.97
N SER A 240 32.23 13.28 11.02
CA SER A 240 33.08 14.43 10.66
C SER A 240 32.36 15.71 10.18
N HIS A 241 31.03 15.67 10.05
CA HIS A 241 30.22 16.81 9.63
C HIS A 241 29.24 17.32 10.71
N LEU A 242 29.00 16.55 11.77
CA LEU A 242 28.19 17.02 12.91
C LEU A 242 28.97 18.04 13.75
N THR A 243 30.29 17.92 13.81
CA THR A 243 31.18 18.87 14.50
C THR A 243 31.42 20.18 13.74
N LYS A 244 31.29 20.21 12.41
CA LYS A 244 31.41 21.44 11.60
C LYS A 244 30.13 22.26 11.48
N ALA A 245 29.00 21.77 11.96
CA ALA A 245 27.72 22.48 11.98
C ALA A 245 27.37 23.03 13.37
N LEU A 246 28.19 22.70 14.38
CA LEU A 246 28.02 23.13 15.78
C LEU A 246 29.08 24.15 16.23
N PHE A 247 29.97 24.55 15.31
CA PHE A 247 30.96 25.62 15.45
C PHE A 247 30.96 26.43 14.16
#